data_AF-A0A5Q4EP25-F1
#
_entry.id   AF-A0A5Q4EP25-F1
#
_cell.length_a   1.000
_cell.length_b   1.000
_cell.length_c   1.000
_cell.angle_alpha   90.00
_cell.angle_beta   90.00
_cell.angle_gamma   90.00
#
_symmetry.space_group_name_H-M   'P 1'
#
loop_
_entity.id
_entity.type
_entity.pdbx_description
1 polymer ?
#
loop_
_entity_poly.entity_id
_entity_poly.type
_entity_poly.pdbx_seq_one_letter_code
_entity_poly.pdbx_strand_id
1 'polypeptide(L)'
;MLELTTLFNSLATVSTDDIPEGAMIVTLVTLTVGGLIAIFAIVFGTIFYGNREKERERTRREVAAYVAEGSISPEDAERLLKAKPKD
;
A
#
# COMPACT_ATOMS: atom_id res chain seq x y z
N MET A 1 -4.01 -21.84 15.17
CA MET A 1 -4.43 -20.55 15.79
C MET A 1 -3.74 -20.29 17.13
N LEU A 2 -3.53 -21.30 18.00
CA LEU A 2 -2.84 -21.11 19.29
C LEU A 2 -1.36 -20.67 19.17
N GLU A 3 -0.62 -21.17 18.17
CA GLU A 3 0.79 -20.81 17.90
C GLU A 3 1.01 -19.33 17.54
N LEU A 4 0.03 -18.70 16.88
CA LEU A 4 0.16 -17.31 16.43
C LEU A 4 -0.07 -16.35 17.60
N THR A 5 -0.96 -16.72 18.52
CA THR A 5 -1.25 -15.94 19.73
C THR A 5 -0.10 -16.03 20.74
N THR A 6 0.54 -17.20 20.88
CA THR A 6 1.72 -17.35 21.75
C THR A 6 2.93 -16.61 21.19
N LEU A 7 3.16 -16.64 19.88
CA LEU A 7 4.18 -15.82 19.22
C LEU A 7 3.94 -14.32 19.39
N PHE A 8 2.70 -13.85 19.24
CA PHE A 8 2.34 -12.45 19.49
C PHE A 8 2.56 -12.05 20.95
N ASN A 9 2.17 -12.90 21.90
CA ASN A 9 2.37 -12.64 23.33
C ASN A 9 3.85 -12.65 23.72
N SER A 10 4.66 -13.53 23.12
CA SER A 10 6.10 -13.58 23.35
C SER A 10 6.85 -12.37 22.77
N LEU A 11 6.34 -11.77 21.69
CA LEU A 11 6.87 -10.53 21.13
C LEU A 11 6.49 -9.30 21.97
N ALA A 12 5.30 -9.33 22.59
CA ALA A 12 4.82 -8.27 23.48
C ALA A 12 5.59 -8.23 24.82
N THR A 13 6.18 -9.35 25.25
CA THR A 13 7.03 -9.45 26.44
C THR A 13 8.50 -9.15 26.15
N VAL A 14 8.81 -8.22 25.22
CA VAL A 14 10.17 -7.68 25.06
C VAL A 14 10.72 -7.37 26.46
N SER A 15 11.75 -8.13 26.83
CA SER A 15 12.31 -8.18 28.18
C SER A 15 12.77 -6.78 28.58
N THR A 16 12.00 -6.14 29.45
CA THR A 16 12.34 -4.85 30.06
C THR A 16 13.50 -4.97 31.05
N ASP A 17 13.90 -6.20 31.38
CA ASP A 17 14.85 -6.51 32.45
C ASP A 17 16.32 -6.28 32.04
N ASP A 18 16.62 -6.24 30.74
CA ASP A 18 17.96 -5.95 30.20
C ASP A 18 18.15 -4.49 29.78
N ILE A 19 17.12 -3.64 29.95
CA ILE A 19 17.16 -2.25 29.50
C ILE A 19 17.58 -1.36 30.66
N PRO A 20 18.69 -0.61 30.55
CA PRO A 20 19.07 0.33 31.60
C PRO A 20 17.91 1.31 31.83
N GLU A 21 17.57 1.61 33.09
CA GLU A 21 16.36 2.35 33.47
C GLU A 21 16.15 3.66 32.68
N GLY A 22 17.24 4.31 32.23
CA GLY A 22 17.21 5.51 31.40
C GLY A 22 16.82 5.30 29.92
N ALA A 23 16.88 4.07 29.39
CA ALA A 23 16.59 3.75 27.99
C ALA A 23 15.18 3.17 27.78
N MET A 24 14.47 2.81 28.85
CA MET A 24 13.13 2.23 28.81
C MET A 24 12.12 3.05 28.01
N ILE A 25 12.12 4.38 28.20
CA ILE A 25 11.22 5.31 27.49
C ILE A 25 11.53 5.31 25.99
N VAL A 26 12.81 5.29 25.62
CA VAL A 26 13.24 5.33 24.21
C VAL A 26 12.80 4.06 23.47
N THR A 27 12.93 2.89 24.11
CA THR A 27 12.50 1.61 23.54
C THR A 27 10.98 1.56 23.35
N LEU A 28 10.21 1.97 24.37
CA LEU A 28 8.75 1.99 24.33
C LEU A 28 8.23 2.93 23.23
N VAL A 29 8.81 4.13 23.13
CA VAL A 29 8.44 5.12 22.10
C VAL A 29 8.79 4.60 20.71
N THR A 30 9.97 4.00 20.52
CA THR A 30 10.40 3.51 19.20
C THR A 30 9.52 2.36 18.70
N LEU A 31 9.17 1.40 19.56
CA LEU A 31 8.32 0.27 19.17
C LEU A 31 6.88 0.70 18.87
N THR A 32 6.31 1.59 19.70
CA THR A 32 4.92 2.03 19.53
C THR A 32 4.78 3.01 18.36
N VAL A 33 5.57 4.07 18.33
CA VAL A 33 5.51 5.09 17.27
C VAL A 33 6.05 4.54 15.95
N GLY A 34 7.18 3.84 15.98
CA GLY A 34 7.76 3.21 14.79
C GLY A 34 6.84 2.13 14.21
N GLY A 35 6.24 1.31 15.07
CA GLY A 35 5.24 0.30 14.66
C GLY A 35 4.02 0.93 13.99
N LEU A 36 3.48 2.01 14.57
CA LEU A 36 2.36 2.75 13.98
C LEU A 36 2.72 3.32 12.60
N ILE A 37 3.85 3.99 12.47
CA ILE A 37 4.31 4.56 11.19
C ILE A 37 4.48 3.45 10.14
N ALA A 38 5.07 2.31 10.51
CA ALA A 38 5.25 1.18 9.60
C ALA A 38 3.91 0.61 9.12
N ILE A 39 2.95 0.42 10.02
CA ILE A 39 1.60 -0.04 9.66
C ILE A 39 0.94 0.94 8.69
N PHE A 40 0.99 2.24 9.00
CA PHE A 40 0.43 3.27 8.12
C PHE A 40 1.10 3.24 6.74
N ALA A 41 2.43 3.20 6.67
CA ALA A 41 3.16 3.16 5.40
C ALA A 41 2.77 1.93 4.55
N ILE A 42 2.60 0.76 5.17
CA ILE A 42 2.20 -0.47 4.48
C ILE A 42 0.77 -0.36 3.94
N VAL A 43 -0.18 0.09 4.76
CA VAL A 43 -1.59 0.23 4.38
C VAL A 43 -1.77 1.27 3.28
N PHE A 44 -1.21 2.46 3.45
CA PHE A 44 -1.28 3.51 2.43
C PHE A 44 -0.56 3.10 1.15
N GLY A 45 0.59 2.42 1.26
CA GLY A 45 1.30 1.85 0.13
C GLY A 45 0.41 0.91 -0.67
N THR A 46 -0.17 -0.11 -0.04
CA THR A 46 -1.00 -1.11 -0.73
C THR A 46 -2.22 -0.51 -1.44
N ILE A 47 -2.92 0.44 -0.80
CA ILE A 47 -4.06 1.13 -1.41
C ILE A 47 -3.62 1.90 -2.67
N PHE A 48 -2.50 2.62 -2.59
CA PHE A 48 -2.02 3.44 -3.68
C PHE A 48 -1.57 2.62 -4.90
N TYR A 49 -0.95 1.46 -4.67
CA TYR A 49 -0.58 0.54 -5.74
C TYR A 49 -1.81 -0.06 -6.44
N GLY A 50 -2.81 -0.52 -5.68
CA GLY A 50 -4.00 -1.16 -6.25
C GLY A 50 -4.87 -0.21 -7.10
N ASN A 51 -4.96 1.07 -6.72
CA ASN A 51 -5.77 2.04 -7.46
C ASN A 51 -5.22 2.31 -8.87
N ARG A 52 -3.89 2.31 -9.06
CA ARG A 52 -3.29 2.56 -10.39
C ARG A 52 -3.64 1.49 -11.42
N GLU A 53 -3.72 0.23 -11.00
CA GLU A 53 -4.08 -0.87 -11.91
C GLU A 53 -5.57 -0.80 -12.27
N LYS A 54 -6.43 -0.57 -11.28
CA LYS A 54 -7.88 -0.44 -11.50
C LYS A 54 -8.23 0.70 -12.44
N GLU A 55 -7.61 1.87 -12.27
CA GLU A 55 -7.85 3.01 -13.15
C GLU A 55 -7.38 2.70 -14.59
N ARG A 56 -6.24 2.02 -14.78
CA ARG A 56 -5.79 1.60 -16.11
C ARG A 56 -6.74 0.62 -16.79
N GLU A 57 -7.24 -0.37 -16.05
CA GLU A 57 -8.23 -1.31 -16.58
C GLU A 57 -9.55 -0.62 -16.92
N ARG A 58 -10.01 0.28 -16.05
CA ARG A 58 -11.21 1.09 -16.26
C ARG A 58 -11.09 1.93 -17.52
N THR A 59 -10.01 2.71 -17.67
CA THR A 59 -9.76 3.51 -18.87
C THR A 59 -9.72 2.66 -20.12
N ARG A 60 -9.09 1.47 -20.11
CA ARG A 60 -9.09 0.56 -21.27
C ARG A 60 -10.49 0.09 -21.65
N ARG A 61 -11.35 -0.21 -20.67
CA ARG A 61 -12.74 -0.62 -20.91
C ARG A 61 -13.58 0.53 -21.47
N GLU A 62 -13.42 1.72 -20.92
CA GLU A 62 -14.12 2.93 -21.38
C GLU A 62 -13.70 3.28 -22.82
N VAL A 63 -12.40 3.26 -23.12
CA VAL A 63 -11.89 3.49 -24.49
C VAL A 63 -12.44 2.45 -25.47
N ALA A 64 -12.50 1.16 -25.07
CA ALA A 64 -13.08 0.13 -25.92
C ALA A 64 -14.58 0.35 -26.19
N ALA A 65 -15.33 0.82 -25.19
CA ALA A 65 -16.73 1.19 -25.37
C ALA A 65 -16.89 2.37 -26.34
N TYR A 66 -16.08 3.42 -26.21
CA TYR A 66 -16.12 4.57 -27.12
C TYR A 66 -15.77 4.21 -28.57
N VAL A 67 -14.85 3.26 -28.77
CA VAL A 67 -14.55 2.72 -30.11
C VAL A 67 -15.73 1.91 -30.64
N ALA A 68 -16.37 1.08 -29.81
CA ALA A 68 -17.54 0.29 -30.21
C ALA A 68 -18.77 1.16 -30.53
N GLU A 69 -18.94 2.27 -29.82
CA GLU A 69 -19.98 3.28 -30.07
C GLU A 69 -19.64 4.18 -31.26
N GLY A 70 -18.40 4.16 -31.74
CA GLY A 70 -17.92 4.98 -32.86
C GLY A 70 -17.67 6.45 -32.50
N SER A 71 -17.63 6.80 -31.22
CA SER A 71 -17.32 8.16 -30.75
C SER A 71 -15.83 8.48 -30.77
N ILE A 72 -14.97 7.46 -30.84
CA ILE A 72 -13.51 7.58 -31.00
C ILE A 72 -13.05 6.62 -32.10
N SER A 73 -12.12 7.06 -32.97
CA SER A 73 -11.52 6.19 -33.99
C SER A 73 -10.56 5.17 -33.35
N PRO A 74 -10.43 3.94 -33.90
CA PRO A 74 -9.47 2.96 -33.41
C PRO A 74 -8.02 3.51 -33.36
N GLU A 75 -7.64 4.33 -34.33
CA GLU A 75 -6.31 4.93 -34.42
C GLU A 75 -6.07 5.95 -33.29
N ASP A 76 -7.09 6.75 -32.94
CA ASP A 76 -7.00 7.69 -31.83
C ASP A 76 -7.00 6.97 -30.47
N ALA A 77 -7.78 5.89 -30.35
CA ALA A 77 -7.76 5.03 -29.17
C ALA A 77 -6.36 4.41 -28.94
N GLU A 78 -5.70 3.94 -30.00
CA GLU A 78 -4.33 3.43 -29.92
C GLU A 78 -3.35 4.50 -29.43
N ARG A 79 -3.49 5.74 -29.93
CA ARG A 79 -2.66 6.88 -29.50
C ARG A 79 -2.90 7.24 -28.04
N LEU A 80 -4.15 7.27 -27.59
CA LEU A 80 -4.51 7.54 -26.19
C LEU A 80 -3.92 6.49 -25.24
N LEU A 81 -4.01 5.20 -25.60
CA LEU A 81 -3.48 4.11 -24.78
C LEU A 81 -1.94 4.07 -24.73
N LYS A 82 -1.27 4.62 -25.75
CA LYS A 82 0.19 4.73 -25.83
C LYS A 82 0.75 6.02 -25.25
N ALA A 83 -0.10 7.00 -24.92
CA ALA A 83 0.33 8.27 -24.37
C ALA A 83 1.07 8.06 -23.05
N LYS A 84 2.29 8.59 -22.95
CA LYS A 84 3.04 8.63 -21.69
C LYS A 84 2.72 9.93 -20.95
N PRO A 85 2.70 9.92 -19.60
CA PRO A 85 2.66 11.14 -18.82
C PRO A 85 3.80 12.07 -19.24
N LYS A 86 3.55 13.37 -19.30
CA LYS A 86 4.59 14.38 -19.51
C LYS A 86 5.27 14.60 -18.15
N ASP A 87 6.43 13.97 -17.96
CA ASP A 87 7.28 14.13 -16.78
C ASP A 87 7.82 15.57 -16.66
#